data_AF-A0A9E4Z810-F1
#
_entry.id   AF-A0A9E4Z810-F1
#
_cell.length_a   1.000
_cell.length_b   1.000
_cell.length_c   1.000
_cell.angle_alpha   90.00
_cell.angle_beta   90.00
_cell.angle_gamma   90.00
#
_symmetry.space_group_name_H-M   'P 1'
#
loop_
_entity.id
_entity.type
_entity.pdbx_description
1 polymer ?
#
loop_
_entity_poly.entity_id
_entity_poly.type
_entity_poly.pdbx_seq_one_letter_code
_entity_poly.pdbx_strand_id
1 'polypeptide(L)' 'YFHYQLIGLKVRTVAGEELGELAEILETGSNDVYVVRGVAGEILVPALSPVVREIDIDAGLMVVDLPEGLR' A
#
# COMPACT_ATOMS: atom_id res chain seq x y z
N TYR A 1 13.00 -8.17 -0.80
CA TYR A 1 12.04 -8.80 -1.71
C TYR A 1 11.72 -7.78 -2.78
N PHE A 2 11.59 -8.23 -4.03
CA PHE A 2 11.67 -7.37 -5.18
C PHE A 2 10.48 -6.40 -5.28
N HIS A 3 10.72 -5.10 -5.10
CA HIS A 3 9.72 -4.03 -5.20
C HIS A 3 8.82 -4.14 -6.43
N TYR A 4 9.36 -4.62 -7.55
CA TYR A 4 8.59 -4.82 -8.79
C TYR A 4 7.44 -5.82 -8.68
N GLN A 5 7.50 -6.80 -7.77
CA GLN A 5 6.43 -7.80 -7.62
C GLN A 5 5.21 -7.23 -6.90
N LEU A 6 5.36 -6.06 -6.26
CA LEU A 6 4.30 -5.42 -5.50
C LEU A 6 3.50 -4.43 -6.35
N ILE A 7 4.07 -3.93 -7.45
CA ILE A 7 3.38 -2.99 -8.34
C ILE A 7 2.17 -3.70 -8.97
N GLY A 8 1.02 -3.05 -8.93
CA GLY A 8 -0.26 -3.58 -9.39
C GLY A 8 -1.03 -4.38 -8.35
N LEU A 9 -0.50 -4.60 -7.14
CA LEU A 9 -1.28 -5.20 -6.06
C LEU A 9 -2.45 -4.28 -5.69
N LYS A 10 -3.63 -4.86 -5.51
CA LYS A 10 -4.79 -4.17 -4.93
C LYS A 10 -4.50 -3.87 -3.47
N VAL A 11 -4.78 -2.66 -3.04
CA VAL A 11 -4.56 -2.23 -1.65
C VAL A 11 -5.91 -1.97 -1.00
N ARG A 12 -6.11 -2.57 0.17
CA ARG A 12 -7.30 -2.35 0.99
C ARG A 12 -6.95 -2.15 2.46
N THR A 13 -7.86 -1.55 3.21
CA THR A 13 -7.71 -1.42 4.66
C THR A 13 -8.03 -2.73 5.37
N VAL A 14 -7.61 -2.85 6.64
CA VAL A 14 -8.03 -3.95 7.53
C VAL A 14 -9.55 -4.04 7.73
N ALA A 15 -10.28 -2.95 7.48
CA ALA A 15 -11.75 -2.92 7.49
C ALA A 15 -12.38 -3.41 6.17
N GLY A 16 -11.57 -3.75 5.17
CA GLY A 16 -12.02 -4.24 3.86
C GLY A 16 -12.31 -3.14 2.83
N GLU A 17 -12.04 -1.87 3.14
CA GLU A 17 -12.21 -0.75 2.21
C GLU A 17 -11.12 -0.76 1.14
N GLU A 18 -11.51 -0.76 -0.13
CA GLU A 18 -10.56 -0.68 -1.25
C GLU A 18 -10.00 0.74 -1.38
N LEU A 19 -8.67 0.86 -1.34
CA LEU A 19 -7.97 2.12 -1.50
C LEU A 19 -7.52 2.36 -2.94
N GLY A 20 -7.24 1.30 -3.69
CA GLY A 20 -6.77 1.37 -5.07
C GLY A 20 -5.71 0.32 -5.37
N GLU A 21 -4.76 0.65 -6.24
CA GLU A 21 -3.68 -0.25 -6.65
C GLU A 21 -2.32 0.40 -6.37
N LEU A 22 -1.32 -0.41 -6.00
CA LEU A 22 0.05 0.06 -5.80
C LEU A 22 0.65 0.45 -7.16
N ALA A 23 0.83 1.74 -7.39
CA ALA A 23 1.31 2.27 -8.66
C ALA A 23 2.83 2.51 -8.66
N GLU A 24 3.39 2.89 -7.52
CA GLU A 24 4.80 3.28 -7.40
C GLU A 24 5.33 3.03 -5.98
N ILE A 25 6.64 2.82 -5.88
CA ILE A 25 7.36 2.71 -4.60
C ILE A 25 8.43 3.78 -4.61
N LEU A 26 8.28 4.76 -3.72
CA LEU A 26 9.24 5.83 -3.51
C LEU A 26 10.24 5.37 -2.45
N GLU A 27 11.47 5.12 -2.87
CA GLU A 27 12.56 4.83 -1.94
C GLU A 27 12.96 6.15 -1.25
N THR A 28 12.66 6.27 0.03
CA THR A 28 13.15 7.38 0.84
C THR A 28 14.39 6.91 1.60
N GLY A 29 15.27 7.84 2.00
CA GLY A 29 16.49 7.49 2.75
C GLY A 29 16.25 6.82 4.11
N SER A 30 15.00 6.61 4.54
CA SER A 30 14.65 5.90 5.78
C SER A 30 13.74 4.70 5.52
N ASN A 31 12.59 4.90 4.90
CA ASN A 31 11.63 3.83 4.59
C ASN A 31 10.95 4.08 3.26
N ASP A 32 10.58 3.01 2.56
CA ASP A 32 9.85 3.16 1.32
C ASP A 32 8.45 3.72 1.57
N VAL A 33 7.93 4.43 0.57
CA VAL A 33 6.56 4.95 0.57
C VAL A 33 5.85 4.39 -0.66
N TYR A 34 4.76 3.68 -0.40
CA TYR A 34 3.90 3.09 -1.41
C TYR A 34 2.90 4.13 -1.90
N VAL A 35 2.89 4.38 -3.20
CA VAL A 35 1.94 5.27 -3.84
C VAL A 35 0.77 4.44 -4.36
N VAL A 36 -0.36 4.55 -3.68
CA VAL A 36 -1.58 3.83 -4.03
C VAL A 36 -2.48 4.77 -4.83
N ARG A 37 -2.87 4.35 -6.04
CA ARG A 37 -3.78 5.11 -6.89
C ARG A 37 -5.18 4.51 -6.82
N GLY A 38 -6.10 5.30 -6.30
CA GLY A 38 -7.52 4.95 -6.21
C GLY A 38 -8.41 5.95 -6.93
N VAL A 39 -9.72 5.70 -6.87
CA VAL A 39 -10.73 6.60 -7.43
C VAL A 39 -10.74 7.99 -6.77
N ALA A 40 -10.32 8.06 -5.50
CA ALA A 40 -10.26 9.30 -4.73
C ALA A 40 -8.95 10.10 -4.96
N GLY A 41 -7.98 9.52 -5.69
CA GLY A 41 -6.68 10.14 -5.93
C GLY A 41 -5.51 9.23 -5.48
N GLU A 42 -4.40 9.86 -5.16
CA GLU A 42 -3.18 9.19 -4.72
C GLU A 42 -3.07 9.21 -3.19
N ILE A 43 -2.76 8.06 -2.60
CA ILE A 43 -2.53 7.89 -1.17
C ILE A 43 -1.09 7.43 -0.96
N LEU A 44 -0.39 8.08 -0.03
CA LEU A 44 0.97 7.72 0.36
C LEU A 44 0.91 6.83 1.60
N VAL A 45 1.31 5.58 1.43
CA VAL A 45 1.31 4.57 2.47
C VAL A 45 2.76 4.28 2.88
N PRO A 46 3.18 4.61 4.11
CA PRO A 46 4.52 4.24 4.58
C PRO A 46 4.68 2.71 4.61
N ALA A 47 5.77 2.19 4.03
CA ALA A 47 6.10 0.76 4.03
C ALA A 47 6.67 0.30 5.38
N LEU A 48 5.90 0.50 6.45
CA LEU A 48 6.26 0.19 7.83
C LEU A 48 5.44 -1.00 8.31
N SER A 49 6.02 -1.92 9.09
CA SER A 49 5.32 -3.07 9.67
C SER A 49 4.01 -2.76 10.43
N PRO A 50 3.85 -1.63 11.16
CA PRO A 50 2.54 -1.28 11.75
C PRO A 50 1.49 -0.86 10.72
N VAL A 51 1.91 -0.43 9.53
CA VAL A 51 1.01 0.08 8.48
C VAL A 51 0.69 -1.02 7.47
N VAL A 52 1.69 -1.74 6.97
CA VAL A 52 1.49 -2.85 6.02
C VAL A 52 1.33 -4.13 6.83
N ARG A 53 0.09 -4.63 6.90
CA ARG A 53 -0.26 -5.80 7.72
C ARG A 53 -0.05 -7.11 6.99
N GLU A 54 -0.34 -7.13 5.69
CA GLU A 54 -0.29 -8.34 4.88
C GLU A 54 0.06 -8.00 3.43
N ILE A 55 0.86 -8.85 2.79
CA ILE A 55 1.13 -8.83 1.37
C ILE A 55 0.96 -10.25 0.85
N ASP A 56 -0.06 -10.46 0.03
CA ASP A 56 -0.33 -11.70 -0.67
C ASP A 56 -0.11 -11.49 -2.17
N ILE A 57 1.06 -11.93 -2.64
CA ILE A 57 1.47 -11.78 -4.04
C ILE A 57 0.64 -12.71 -4.94
N ASP A 58 0.26 -13.89 -4.45
CA ASP A 58 -0.50 -14.87 -5.22
C ASP A 58 -1.95 -14.40 -5.44
N ALA A 59 -2.54 -13.78 -4.42
CA ALA A 59 -3.86 -13.16 -4.52
C ALA A 59 -3.85 -11.76 -5.15
N GLY A 60 -2.68 -11.16 -5.34
CA GLY A 60 -2.56 -9.80 -5.89
C GLY A 60 -3.05 -8.72 -4.91
N LEU A 61 -2.87 -8.92 -3.60
CA LEU A 61 -3.49 -8.12 -2.55
C LEU A 61 -2.49 -7.64 -1.48
N MET A 62 -2.66 -6.41 -1.04
CA MET A 62 -1.98 -5.81 0.11
C MET A 62 -3.02 -5.27 1.10
N VAL A 63 -2.84 -5.58 2.38
CA VAL A 63 -3.70 -5.09 3.46
C VAL A 63 -2.94 -4.09 4.31
N VAL A 64 -3.52 -2.92 4.49
CA VAL A 64 -2.92 -1.81 5.24
C VAL A 64 -3.80 -1.36 6.40
N ASP A 65 -3.17 -0.83 7.43
CA ASP A 65 -3.80 -0.26 8.61
C ASP A 65 -3.35 1.20 8.73
N LEU A 66 -4.13 2.07 8.08
CA LEU A 66 -3.89 3.51 8.08
C LEU A 66 -4.61 4.15 9.27
N PRO A 67 -3.92 4.93 10.13
CA PRO A 67 -4.56 5.68 11.20
C PRO A 67 -5.54 6.71 10.62
N GLU A 68 -6.63 6.96 11.36
CA GLU A 68 -7.61 8.02 11.03
C GLU A 68 -6.88 9.37 10.97
N GLY A 69 -6.71 9.94 9.77
CA GLY A 69 -6.00 11.21 9.54
C GLY A 69 -5.00 11.18 8.37
N LEU A 70 -4.73 10.01 7.80
CA LEU A 70 -3.88 9.82 6.61
C LEU A 70 -4.68 9.42 5.35
N ARG A 71 -6.01 9.47 5.43
CA ARG A 71 -6.96 9.15 4.35
C ARG A 71 -7.51 10.42 3.72
#